data_AF-A0A2T2VS66-F1
#
_entry.id   AF-A0A2T2VS66-F1
#
_cell.length_a   1.000
_cell.length_b   1.000
_cell.length_c   1.000
_cell.angle_alpha   90.00
_cell.angle_beta   90.00
_cell.angle_gamma   90.00
#
_symmetry.space_group_name_H-M   'P 1'
#
loop_
_entity.id
_entity.type
_entity.pdbx_description
1 polymer ?
#
loop_
_entity_poly.entity_id
_entity_poly.type
_entity_poly.pdbx_seq_one_letter_code
_entity_poly.pdbx_strand_id
1 'polypeptide(L)'
;MKIGSSLSRCVRDIYEGTVDIRDVLVVIARTDFDPEDDKQWRDLWRGYAGGDNFMGAYSQPEWNSIPAEDEQEVRDICISLKKLGKLHQPRQYGAHPARLTHYWYDVILTEEVVDSNPAAKKAWDNYKTIAGLS
;
A
#
# COMPACT_ATOMS: atom_id res chain seq x y z
N MET A 1 -1.46 -11.72 6.15
CA MET A 1 -2.29 -10.69 5.46
C MET A 1 -1.87 -9.30 5.97
N LYS A 2 -1.82 -8.29 5.11
CA LYS A 2 -1.34 -6.94 5.41
C LYS A 2 -2.39 -5.88 5.10
N ILE A 3 -2.45 -4.83 5.91
CA ILE A 3 -3.21 -3.60 5.63
C ILE A 3 -2.21 -2.49 5.32
N GLY A 4 -2.40 -1.83 4.19
CA GLY A 4 -1.61 -0.68 3.76
C GLY A 4 -2.30 0.65 4.07
N SER A 5 -1.57 1.71 4.44
CA SER A 5 -2.14 3.06 4.68
C SER A 5 -1.65 4.13 3.70
N SER A 6 -0.94 3.72 2.63
CA SER A 6 -0.31 4.64 1.70
C SER A 6 -0.22 4.05 0.29
N LEU A 7 -1.04 4.54 -0.64
CA LEU A 7 -1.05 4.06 -2.03
C LEU A 7 0.36 3.94 -2.63
N SER A 8 1.08 5.07 -2.73
CA SER A 8 2.36 5.11 -3.44
C SER A 8 3.40 4.15 -2.87
N ARG A 9 3.61 4.18 -1.55
CA ARG A 9 4.52 3.27 -0.84
C ARG A 9 4.10 1.80 -0.97
N CYS A 10 2.82 1.49 -0.78
CA CYS A 10 2.33 0.12 -0.88
C CYS A 10 2.46 -0.42 -2.31
N VAL A 11 2.13 0.37 -3.32
CA VAL A 11 2.24 -0.01 -4.74
C VAL A 11 3.71 -0.20 -5.13
N ARG A 12 4.62 0.67 -4.66
CA ARG A 12 6.07 0.46 -4.85
C ARG A 12 6.49 -0.88 -4.27
N ASP A 13 6.15 -1.16 -3.01
CA ASP A 13 6.58 -2.40 -2.36
C ASP A 13 6.01 -3.66 -3.03
N ILE A 14 4.84 -3.56 -3.68
CA ILE A 14 4.25 -4.64 -4.50
C ILE A 14 5.03 -4.78 -5.81
N TYR A 15 5.33 -3.68 -6.50
CA TYR A 15 6.14 -3.68 -7.73
C TYR A 15 7.54 -4.23 -7.48
N GLU A 16 8.21 -3.82 -6.40
CA GLU A 16 9.54 -4.31 -6.00
C GLU A 16 9.52 -5.75 -5.46
N GLY A 17 8.35 -6.37 -5.31
CA GLY A 17 8.19 -7.73 -4.81
C GLY A 17 8.46 -7.91 -3.31
N THR A 18 8.58 -6.81 -2.55
CA THR A 18 8.73 -6.86 -1.08
C THR A 18 7.43 -7.30 -0.41
N VAL A 19 6.28 -7.09 -1.06
CA VAL A 19 4.96 -7.56 -0.63
C VAL A 19 4.22 -8.21 -1.81
N ASP A 20 3.80 -9.48 -1.69
CA ASP A 20 2.91 -10.09 -2.69
C ASP A 20 1.50 -9.48 -2.58
N ILE A 21 0.89 -9.10 -3.70
CA ILE A 21 -0.47 -8.55 -3.77
C ILE A 21 -1.53 -9.47 -3.13
N ARG A 22 -1.29 -10.79 -3.12
CA ARG A 22 -2.16 -11.78 -2.46
C ARG A 22 -2.12 -11.68 -0.95
N ASP A 23 -0.99 -11.24 -0.39
CA ASP A 23 -0.86 -11.00 1.04
C ASP A 23 -1.53 -9.70 1.48
N VAL A 24 -1.92 -8.82 0.55
CA VAL A 24 -2.60 -7.56 0.85
C VAL A 24 -4.08 -7.81 1.09
N LEU A 25 -4.58 -7.46 2.28
CA LEU A 25 -6.00 -7.44 2.58
C LEU A 25 -6.66 -6.21 1.97
N VAL A 26 -6.14 -5.02 2.27
CA VAL A 26 -6.62 -3.74 1.75
C VAL A 26 -5.53 -2.67 1.85
N VAL A 27 -5.47 -1.76 0.89
CA VAL A 27 -4.74 -0.50 0.92
C VAL A 27 -5.75 0.62 1.12
N ILE A 28 -5.64 1.29 2.27
CA ILE A 28 -6.39 2.49 2.61
C ILE A 28 -5.58 3.68 2.07
N ALA A 29 -5.84 4.01 0.82
CA ALA A 29 -5.16 5.06 0.08
C ALA A 29 -5.71 6.43 0.46
N ARG A 30 -4.80 7.37 0.75
CA ARG A 30 -5.17 8.76 0.94
C ARG A 30 -5.39 9.49 -0.39
N THR A 31 -5.08 8.87 -1.51
CA THR A 31 -5.26 9.44 -2.84
C THR A 31 -6.69 9.23 -3.29
N ASP A 32 -7.28 10.23 -3.94
CA ASP A 32 -8.54 10.10 -4.66
C ASP A 32 -8.22 10.08 -6.16
N PHE A 33 -8.31 8.91 -6.78
CA PHE A 33 -8.13 8.75 -8.21
C PHE A 33 -8.83 7.50 -8.73
N ASP A 34 -9.03 7.42 -10.05
CA ASP A 34 -9.36 6.20 -10.77
C ASP A 34 -8.17 5.77 -11.65
N PRO A 35 -7.53 4.60 -11.40
CA PRO A 35 -6.44 4.10 -12.25
C PRO A 35 -6.89 3.76 -13.68
N GLU A 36 -8.18 3.59 -13.95
CA GLU A 36 -8.73 3.34 -15.29
C GLU A 36 -9.02 4.65 -16.05
N ASP A 37 -8.95 5.82 -15.38
CA ASP A 37 -9.03 7.14 -16.02
C ASP A 37 -7.63 7.63 -16.40
N ASP A 38 -7.35 7.77 -17.71
CA ASP A 38 -6.03 8.15 -18.23
C ASP A 38 -5.55 9.52 -17.76
N LYS A 39 -6.47 10.47 -17.57
CA LYS A 39 -6.10 11.82 -17.12
C LYS A 39 -5.67 11.77 -15.66
N GLN A 40 -6.46 11.12 -14.82
CA GLN A 40 -6.14 10.98 -13.40
C GLN A 40 -4.88 10.15 -13.19
N TRP A 41 -4.71 9.07 -13.96
CA TRP A 41 -3.49 8.26 -13.94
C TRP A 41 -2.25 9.09 -14.28
N ARG A 42 -2.27 9.82 -15.40
CA ARG A 42 -1.13 10.64 -15.82
C ARG A 42 -0.77 11.71 -14.77
N ASP A 43 -1.76 12.34 -14.17
CA ASP A 43 -1.54 13.36 -13.13
C ASP A 43 -0.94 12.73 -11.86
N LEU A 44 -1.38 11.52 -11.50
CA LEU A 44 -0.85 10.72 -10.39
C LEU A 44 0.60 10.28 -10.64
N TRP A 45 0.88 9.70 -11.81
CA TRP A 45 2.20 9.22 -12.21
C TRP A 45 3.23 10.35 -12.16
N ARG A 46 2.90 11.51 -12.76
CA ARG A 46 3.77 12.71 -12.68
C ARG A 46 4.07 13.11 -11.22
N GLY A 47 3.08 13.01 -10.34
CA GLY A 47 3.24 13.33 -8.92
C GLY A 47 4.14 12.36 -8.13
N TYR A 48 4.09 11.05 -8.43
CA TYR A 48 4.80 10.02 -7.67
C TYR A 48 6.07 9.49 -8.31
N ALA A 49 6.20 9.54 -9.63
CA ALA A 49 7.42 9.15 -10.36
C ALA A 49 8.38 10.32 -10.59
N GLY A 50 8.02 11.55 -10.19
CA GLY A 50 8.88 12.73 -10.28
C GLY A 50 8.82 13.50 -11.59
N GLY A 51 7.74 13.35 -12.36
CA GLY A 51 7.59 13.96 -13.69
C GLY A 51 7.37 15.47 -13.70
N ASP A 52 8.22 16.17 -14.47
CA ASP A 52 8.09 17.48 -15.16
C ASP A 52 7.61 18.74 -14.43
N ASN A 53 7.45 18.72 -13.09
CA ASN A 53 7.12 19.93 -12.35
C ASN A 53 8.35 20.49 -11.64
N PHE A 54 8.61 21.81 -11.76
CA PHE A 54 9.70 22.54 -11.11
C PHE A 54 9.73 22.35 -9.56
N MET A 55 8.58 22.03 -8.97
CA MET A 55 8.44 21.68 -7.54
C MET A 55 8.74 20.20 -7.22
N GLY A 56 8.69 19.31 -8.21
CA GLY A 56 9.00 17.88 -8.08
C GLY A 56 10.49 17.61 -7.88
N ALA A 57 11.37 18.49 -8.39
CA ALA A 57 12.82 18.41 -8.23
C ALA A 57 13.30 18.49 -6.75
N TYR A 58 12.47 19.00 -5.84
CA TYR A 58 12.74 19.07 -4.39
C TYR A 58 12.03 17.99 -3.58
N SER A 59 11.16 17.21 -4.22
CA SER A 59 10.53 16.05 -3.58
C SER A 59 11.41 14.82 -3.79
N GLN A 60 11.32 13.83 -2.90
CA GLN A 60 11.76 12.46 -3.17
C GLN A 60 10.49 11.63 -3.46
N PRO A 61 10.05 11.57 -4.72
CA PRO A 61 8.84 10.87 -5.09
C PRO A 61 8.99 9.38 -4.80
N GLU A 62 7.91 8.76 -4.34
CA GLU A 62 7.94 7.37 -3.88
C GLU A 62 8.22 6.38 -5.00
N TRP A 63 7.97 6.75 -6.27
CA TRP A 63 8.20 5.94 -7.46
C TRP A 63 9.38 6.45 -8.31
N ASN A 64 10.20 7.36 -7.81
CA ASN A 64 11.35 7.90 -8.56
C ASN A 64 12.42 6.83 -8.90
N SER A 65 12.43 5.71 -8.19
CA SER A 65 13.29 4.56 -8.48
C SER A 65 12.70 3.60 -9.53
N ILE A 66 11.42 3.76 -9.88
CA ILE A 66 10.75 2.88 -10.85
C ILE A 66 11.07 3.39 -12.26
N PRO A 67 11.57 2.54 -13.17
CA PRO A 67 11.83 2.92 -14.56
C PRO A 67 10.57 3.45 -15.25
N ALA A 68 10.73 4.43 -16.15
CA ALA A 68 9.60 5.06 -16.83
C ALA A 68 8.85 4.08 -17.75
N GLU A 69 9.56 3.11 -18.32
CA GLU A 69 9.02 2.01 -19.12
C GLU A 69 8.06 1.10 -18.34
N ASP A 70 8.16 1.07 -17.02
CA ASP A 70 7.34 0.22 -16.14
C ASP A 70 6.09 0.96 -15.62
N GLU A 71 5.79 2.17 -16.12
CA GLU A 71 4.59 2.94 -15.76
C GLU A 71 3.31 2.09 -15.87
N GLN A 72 3.19 1.30 -16.94
CA GLN A 72 2.01 0.46 -17.16
C GLN A 72 1.91 -0.67 -16.13
N GLU A 73 3.02 -1.24 -15.67
CA GLU A 73 3.02 -2.28 -14.64
C GLU A 73 2.52 -1.72 -13.29
N VAL A 74 2.98 -0.53 -12.91
CA VAL A 74 2.51 0.18 -11.71
C VAL A 74 1.01 0.50 -11.83
N ARG A 75 0.56 0.90 -13.02
CA ARG A 75 -0.86 1.13 -13.31
C ARG A 75 -1.68 -0.15 -13.13
N ASP A 76 -1.20 -1.27 -13.66
CA ASP A 76 -1.87 -2.56 -13.61
C ASP A 76 -1.98 -3.08 -12.17
N ILE A 77 -1.00 -2.81 -11.31
CA ILE A 77 -1.10 -3.07 -9.86
C ILE A 77 -2.25 -2.27 -9.25
N CYS A 78 -2.36 -0.97 -9.56
CA CYS A 78 -3.44 -0.12 -9.04
C CYS A 78 -4.83 -0.60 -9.52
N ILE A 79 -4.94 -0.94 -10.81
CA ILE A 79 -6.16 -1.52 -11.40
C ILE A 79 -6.51 -2.84 -10.71
N SER A 80 -5.51 -3.71 -10.48
CA SER A 80 -5.70 -5.00 -9.80
C SER A 80 -6.20 -4.81 -8.37
N LEU A 81 -5.59 -3.91 -7.60
CA LEU A 81 -6.05 -3.57 -6.25
C LEU A 81 -7.51 -3.07 -6.26
N LYS A 82 -7.89 -2.21 -7.20
CA LYS A 82 -9.28 -1.73 -7.37
C LYS A 82 -10.23 -2.88 -7.70
N LYS A 83 -9.94 -3.68 -8.72
CA LYS A 83 -10.80 -4.78 -9.20
C LYS A 83 -10.96 -5.91 -8.19
N LEU A 84 -9.94 -6.14 -7.36
CA LEU A 84 -10.00 -7.10 -6.26
C LEU A 84 -10.71 -6.56 -5.00
N GLY A 85 -11.20 -5.31 -5.01
CA GLY A 85 -11.80 -4.67 -3.84
C GLY A 85 -10.80 -4.36 -2.72
N LYS A 86 -9.49 -4.34 -3.04
CA LYS A 86 -8.39 -4.11 -2.09
C LYS A 86 -7.96 -2.64 -2.04
N LEU A 87 -8.52 -1.74 -2.84
CA LEU A 87 -8.21 -0.31 -2.81
C LEU A 87 -9.38 0.47 -2.20
N HIS A 88 -9.16 1.05 -1.02
CA HIS A 88 -10.13 1.93 -0.35
C HIS A 88 -9.60 3.37 -0.30
N GLN A 89 -10.41 4.34 -0.69
CA GLN A 89 -10.00 5.74 -0.84
C GLN A 89 -10.89 6.68 -0.01
N PRO A 90 -10.59 6.92 1.29
CA PRO A 90 -11.44 7.73 2.16
C PRO A 90 -11.73 9.16 1.65
N ARG A 91 -10.85 9.74 0.81
CA ARG A 91 -11.06 11.07 0.22
C ARG A 91 -12.27 11.14 -0.71
N GLN A 92 -12.66 10.02 -1.35
CA GLN A 92 -13.91 9.92 -2.12
C GLN A 92 -15.16 10.11 -1.26
N TYR A 93 -15.02 9.97 0.06
CA TYR A 93 -16.09 10.07 1.05
C TYR A 93 -15.89 11.26 2.01
N GLY A 94 -15.07 12.24 1.63
CA GLY A 94 -14.84 13.48 2.40
C GLY A 94 -13.89 13.34 3.60
N ALA A 95 -13.23 12.20 3.77
CA ALA A 95 -12.25 11.99 4.84
C ALA A 95 -10.83 12.35 4.40
N HIS A 96 -10.05 12.97 5.29
CA HIS A 96 -8.67 13.40 5.01
C HIS A 96 -7.66 12.80 6.01
N PRO A 97 -7.36 11.49 5.91
CA PRO A 97 -6.41 10.84 6.81
C PRO A 97 -5.00 11.45 6.78
N ALA A 98 -4.34 11.48 7.94
CA ALA A 98 -2.97 11.95 8.09
C ALA A 98 -1.95 10.98 7.48
N ARG A 99 -0.74 11.48 7.17
CA ARG A 99 0.36 10.62 6.69
C ARG A 99 0.96 9.93 7.91
N LEU A 100 1.07 8.61 7.86
CA LEU A 100 1.72 7.83 8.90
C LEU A 100 3.14 7.45 8.48
N THR A 101 4.06 7.42 9.45
CA THR A 101 5.46 7.01 9.23
C THR A 101 5.51 5.54 8.80
N HIS A 102 4.88 4.66 9.57
CA HIS A 102 4.63 3.27 9.21
C HIS A 102 3.41 3.17 8.29
N TYR A 103 3.44 2.21 7.36
CA TYR A 103 2.39 2.12 6.34
C TYR A 103 1.96 0.69 5.99
N TRP A 104 2.61 -0.32 6.54
CA TRP A 104 2.15 -1.70 6.54
C TRP A 104 1.83 -2.14 7.96
N TYR A 105 0.71 -2.84 8.11
CA TYR A 105 0.25 -3.43 9.35
C TYR A 105 -0.07 -4.90 9.10
N ASP A 106 0.41 -5.77 9.97
CA ASP A 106 0.06 -7.18 9.89
C ASP A 106 -1.32 -7.42 10.50
N VAL A 107 -2.13 -8.18 9.79
CA VAL A 107 -3.42 -8.66 10.28
C VAL A 107 -3.18 -9.95 11.03
N ILE A 108 -3.57 -9.92 12.30
CA ILE A 108 -3.37 -11.01 13.24
C ILE A 108 -4.71 -11.67 13.49
N LEU A 109 -4.69 -12.99 13.68
CA LEU A 109 -5.88 -13.74 14.03
C LEU A 109 -6.34 -13.35 15.44
N THR A 110 -7.65 -13.37 15.66
CA THR A 110 -8.23 -13.14 16.99
C THR A 110 -7.82 -14.24 17.96
N GLU A 111 -7.77 -13.93 19.26
CA GLU A 111 -7.38 -14.91 20.29
C GLU A 111 -8.21 -16.18 20.22
N GLU A 112 -9.52 -16.07 19.95
CA GLU A 112 -10.39 -17.25 19.77
C GLU A 112 -9.91 -18.18 18.65
N VAL A 113 -9.52 -17.63 17.49
CA VAL A 113 -9.03 -18.41 16.36
C VAL A 113 -7.63 -18.96 16.65
N VAL A 114 -6.77 -18.14 17.26
CA VAL A 114 -5.41 -18.53 17.65
C VAL A 114 -5.46 -19.65 18.69
N ASP A 115 -6.35 -19.56 19.67
CA ASP A 115 -6.50 -20.52 20.78
C ASP A 115 -7.10 -21.84 20.35
N SER A 116 -7.88 -21.85 19.26
CA SER A 116 -8.35 -23.08 18.63
C SER A 116 -7.23 -23.87 17.94
N ASN A 117 -6.04 -23.28 17.74
CA ASN A 117 -4.88 -23.92 17.11
C ASN A 117 -3.59 -23.74 17.95
N PRO A 118 -3.15 -24.76 18.70
CA PRO A 118 -1.98 -24.67 19.57
C PRO A 118 -0.68 -24.22 18.88
N ALA A 119 -0.48 -24.57 17.60
CA ALA A 119 0.69 -24.15 16.84
C ALA A 119 0.64 -22.67 16.47
N ALA A 120 -0.54 -22.18 16.07
CA ALA A 120 -0.77 -20.75 15.80
C ALA A 120 -0.57 -19.92 17.07
N LYS A 121 -1.07 -20.39 18.22
CA LYS A 121 -0.87 -19.74 19.53
C LYS A 121 0.59 -19.59 19.89
N LYS A 122 1.36 -20.67 19.79
CA LYS A 122 2.80 -20.64 20.07
C LYS A 122 3.55 -19.67 19.15
N ALA A 123 3.24 -19.66 17.85
CA ALA A 123 3.85 -18.72 16.90
C ALA A 123 3.50 -17.26 17.24
N TRP A 124 2.24 -17.00 17.61
CA TRP A 124 1.75 -15.68 18.00
C TRP A 124 2.40 -15.15 19.28
N ASP A 125 2.54 -15.99 20.30
CA ASP A 125 3.20 -15.59 21.56
C ASP A 125 4.69 -15.28 21.35
N ASN A 126 5.37 -16.03 20.49
CA ASN A 126 6.75 -15.73 20.10
C ASN A 126 6.85 -14.39 19.37
N TYR A 127 5.95 -14.11 18.43
CA TYR A 127 5.91 -12.83 17.73
C TYR A 127 5.71 -11.66 18.72
N LYS A 128 4.71 -11.74 19.61
CA LYS A 128 4.48 -10.70 20.64
C LYS A 128 5.71 -10.46 21.51
N THR A 129 6.41 -11.54 21.89
CA THR A 129 7.64 -11.45 22.69
C THR A 129 8.71 -10.68 21.94
N ILE A 130 8.97 -11.01 20.67
CA ILE A 130 9.99 -10.35 19.85
C ILE A 130 9.61 -8.87 19.60
N ALA A 131 8.36 -8.60 19.23
CA ALA A 131 7.87 -7.24 18.98
C ALA A 131 7.90 -6.35 20.23
N GLY A 132 7.79 -6.92 21.43
CA GLY A 132 7.92 -6.18 22.69
C GLY A 132 9.37 -5.85 23.09
N LEU A 133 10.36 -6.41 22.40
CA LEU A 133 11.78 -6.13 22.64
C LEU A 133 12.34 -4.99 21.77
N SER A 134 11.57 -4.52 20.78
CA SER A 134 11.96 -3.45 19.84
C SER A 134 11.41 -2.09 20.22
#